data_AF-A0A963H4T7-F1
#
_entry.id   AF-A0A963H4T7-F1
#
_cell.length_a   1.000
_cell.length_b   1.000
_cell.length_c   1.000
_cell.angle_alpha   90.00
_cell.angle_beta   90.00
_cell.angle_gamma   90.00
#
_symmetry.space_group_name_H-M   'P 1'
#
loop_
_entity.id
_entity.type
_entity.pdbx_description
1 polymer ?
#
loop_
_entity_poly.entity_id
_entity_poly.type
_entity_poly.pdbx_seq_one_letter_code
_entity_poly.pdbx_strand_id
1 'polypeptide(L)'
;MDKMRTLATVLLASMLWAAAGHAAGEDVLHYTVQKDDTLIGVGQSLFVDPTQWPRVQRLNRVADVRRIPVGTVLRIPASLLRKVPREARVVFLSGEVSVDGGTVGVGDRVTEGMQLE
;
A
#
# COMPACT_ATOMS: atom_id res chain seq x y z
N MET A 1 30.82 -49.33 24.96
CA MET A 1 29.87 -48.38 25.56
C MET A 1 30.24 -46.99 25.05
N ASP A 2 30.12 -46.72 23.74
CA ASP A 2 30.69 -45.49 23.15
C ASP A 2 29.90 -45.03 21.92
N LYS A 3 28.58 -44.81 22.09
CA LYS A 3 27.72 -44.23 21.04
C LYS A 3 26.73 -43.20 21.58
N MET A 4 27.07 -42.56 22.71
CA MET A 4 26.24 -41.55 23.38
C MET A 4 26.92 -40.17 23.48
N ARG A 5 27.98 -39.92 22.69
CA ARG A 5 28.73 -38.64 22.67
C ARG A 5 28.71 -37.93 21.31
N THR A 6 27.78 -38.29 20.43
CA THR A 6 27.57 -37.61 19.14
C THR A 6 26.18 -36.95 19.06
N LEU A 7 25.65 -36.55 20.23
CA LEU A 7 24.33 -35.90 20.36
C LEU A 7 24.43 -34.41 20.74
N ALA A 8 25.63 -33.82 20.77
CA ALA A 8 25.86 -32.47 21.30
C ALA A 8 26.59 -31.50 20.35
N THR A 9 26.62 -31.79 19.04
CA THR A 9 27.26 -30.90 18.03
C THR A 9 26.46 -30.81 16.74
N VAL A 10 25.12 -30.78 16.84
CA VAL A 10 24.24 -30.24 15.78
C VAL A 10 23.25 -29.23 16.39
N LEU A 11 23.57 -28.73 17.59
CA LEU A 11 23.01 -27.48 18.09
C LEU A 11 23.63 -26.34 17.28
N LEU A 12 22.79 -25.38 16.86
CA LEU A 12 23.14 -23.99 16.51
C LEU A 12 23.34 -23.55 15.05
N ALA A 13 22.90 -24.29 14.02
CA ALA A 13 23.00 -23.78 12.62
C ALA A 13 21.67 -23.54 11.89
N SER A 14 20.55 -24.03 12.40
CA SER A 14 19.25 -23.95 11.70
C SER A 14 18.33 -22.81 12.14
N MET A 15 18.73 -22.01 13.15
CA MET A 15 17.87 -20.97 13.75
C MET A 15 18.28 -19.54 13.35
N LEU A 16 18.77 -19.37 12.13
CA LEU A 16 19.16 -18.06 11.57
C LEU A 16 18.62 -17.81 10.15
N TRP A 17 17.63 -18.60 9.69
CA TRP A 17 16.99 -18.42 8.37
C TRP A 17 15.50 -18.11 8.48
N ALA A 18 15.08 -17.25 9.40
CA ALA A 18 13.66 -16.85 9.46
C ALA A 18 13.43 -15.40 9.89
N ALA A 19 14.43 -14.53 9.73
CA ALA A 19 14.25 -13.10 9.94
C ALA A 19 14.87 -12.28 8.80
N ALA A 20 14.73 -12.75 7.56
CA ALA A 20 14.62 -11.81 6.45
C ALA A 20 13.21 -11.23 6.51
N GLY A 21 12.96 -10.39 7.53
CA GLY A 21 11.81 -9.50 7.51
C GLY A 21 11.91 -8.75 6.19
N HIS A 22 10.98 -9.00 5.27
CA HIS A 22 10.85 -8.16 4.10
C HIS A 22 10.73 -6.74 4.66
N ALA A 23 11.75 -5.91 4.43
CA ALA A 23 11.59 -4.48 4.56
C ALA A 23 10.49 -4.14 3.55
N ALA A 24 9.25 -4.07 4.03
CA ALA A 24 8.11 -3.70 3.22
C ALA A 24 8.42 -2.29 2.74
N GLY A 25 8.93 -2.19 1.50
CA GLY A 25 9.10 -0.91 0.86
C GLY A 25 7.77 -0.19 0.91
N GLU A 26 7.78 1.08 1.29
CA GLU A 26 6.59 1.91 1.23
C GLU A 26 6.01 1.80 -0.18
N ASP A 27 4.71 1.51 -0.30
CA ASP A 27 4.04 1.45 -1.61
C ASP A 27 4.09 2.84 -2.28
N VAL A 28 4.30 2.88 -3.59
CA VAL A 28 4.56 4.12 -4.34
C VAL A 28 3.72 4.17 -5.61
N LEU A 29 2.96 5.24 -5.74
CA LEU A 29 2.36 5.65 -7.00
C LEU A 29 3.41 6.35 -7.88
N HIS A 30 3.53 5.92 -9.13
CA HIS A 30 4.28 6.61 -10.17
C HIS A 30 3.33 7.51 -10.96
N TYR A 31 3.34 8.81 -10.65
CA TYR A 31 2.47 9.80 -11.28
C TYR A 31 3.22 10.54 -12.39
N THR A 32 2.68 10.51 -13.61
CA THR A 32 3.26 11.25 -14.74
C THR A 32 2.65 12.65 -14.79
N VAL A 33 3.48 13.66 -14.59
CA VAL A 33 3.10 15.08 -14.61
C VAL A 33 2.52 15.46 -15.97
N GLN A 34 1.34 16.07 -15.95
CA GLN A 34 0.61 16.56 -17.10
C GLN A 34 0.85 18.06 -17.31
N LYS A 35 0.30 18.58 -18.42
CA LYS A 35 0.31 20.03 -18.69
C LYS A 35 -0.39 20.77 -17.54
N ASP A 36 0.22 21.88 -17.10
CA ASP A 36 -0.26 22.79 -16.05
C ASP A 36 -0.27 22.21 -14.62
N ASP A 37 0.25 21.01 -14.42
CA ASP A 37 0.49 20.46 -13.09
C ASP A 37 1.55 21.26 -12.32
N THR A 38 1.33 21.39 -11.02
CA THR A 38 2.35 21.82 -10.05
C THR A 38 2.38 20.82 -8.91
N LEU A 39 3.49 20.74 -8.17
CA LEU A 39 3.57 19.79 -7.04
C LEU A 39 2.50 20.09 -5.97
N ILE A 40 2.19 21.37 -5.80
CA ILE A 40 1.16 21.86 -4.88
C ILE A 40 -0.22 21.41 -5.36
N GLY A 41 -0.54 21.59 -6.66
CA GLY A 41 -1.80 21.15 -7.25
C GLY A 41 -1.99 19.64 -7.20
N VAL A 42 -0.93 18.87 -7.49
CA VAL A 42 -0.92 17.41 -7.32
C VAL A 42 -1.22 17.03 -5.86
N GLY A 43 -0.61 17.73 -4.90
CA GLY A 43 -0.89 17.52 -3.47
C GLY A 43 -2.34 17.79 -3.09
N GLN A 44 -2.95 18.87 -3.60
CA GLN A 44 -4.37 19.18 -3.39
C GLN A 44 -5.29 18.09 -3.95
N SER A 45 -4.97 17.59 -5.14
CA SER A 45 -5.79 16.60 -5.85
C SER A 45 -5.64 15.17 -5.34
N LEU A 46 -4.46 14.79 -4.84
CA LEU A 46 -4.18 13.39 -4.50
C LEU A 46 -4.00 13.13 -3.00
N PHE A 47 -3.53 14.10 -2.20
CA PHE A 47 -3.03 13.77 -0.84
C PHE A 47 -4.10 13.88 0.23
N VAL A 48 -4.00 13.06 1.28
CA VAL A 48 -4.85 13.17 2.47
C VAL A 48 -4.66 14.56 3.11
N ASP A 49 -3.40 14.95 3.30
CA ASP A 49 -3.02 16.29 3.74
C ASP A 49 -2.31 17.00 2.57
N PRO A 50 -2.96 17.99 1.92
CA PRO A 50 -2.37 18.75 0.83
C PRO A 50 -1.05 19.44 1.18
N THR A 51 -0.78 19.72 2.46
CA THR A 51 0.44 20.40 2.89
C THR A 51 1.68 19.49 2.89
N GLN A 52 1.51 18.18 2.65
CA GLN A 52 2.60 17.19 2.59
C GLN A 52 3.39 17.19 1.28
N TRP A 53 3.07 18.06 0.31
CA TRP A 53 3.82 18.21 -0.94
C TRP A 53 5.34 18.39 -0.78
N PRO A 54 5.89 19.00 0.30
CA PRO A 54 7.34 19.08 0.49
C PRO A 54 8.00 17.71 0.72
N ARG A 55 7.29 16.70 1.24
CA ARG A 55 7.81 15.33 1.38
C ARG A 55 8.06 14.71 0.00
N VAL A 56 7.11 14.88 -0.93
CA VAL A 56 7.23 14.41 -2.31
C VAL A 56 8.32 15.18 -3.06
N GLN A 57 8.45 16.49 -2.80
CA GLN A 57 9.51 17.32 -3.38
C GLN A 57 10.90 16.76 -3.06
N ARG A 58 11.17 16.52 -1.77
CA ARG A 58 12.47 16.01 -1.29
C ARG A 58 12.76 14.61 -1.86
N LEU A 59 11.75 13.74 -1.87
CA LEU A 59 11.88 12.38 -2.40
C LEU A 59 12.27 12.37 -3.89
N ASN A 60 11.69 13.27 -4.68
CA ASN A 60 11.91 13.35 -6.13
C ASN A 60 13.00 14.34 -6.55
N ARG A 61 13.61 15.05 -5.59
CA ARG A 61 14.62 16.11 -5.83
C ARG A 61 14.12 17.19 -6.79
N VAL A 62 12.85 17.58 -6.65
CA VAL A 62 12.24 18.63 -7.48
C VAL A 62 12.84 19.99 -7.10
N ALA A 63 13.57 20.59 -8.03
CA ALA A 63 14.27 21.86 -7.83
C ALA A 63 13.31 23.06 -7.76
N ASP A 64 12.37 23.16 -8.70
CA ASP A 64 11.33 24.20 -8.72
C ASP A 64 9.94 23.58 -8.53
N VAL A 65 9.30 23.92 -7.42
CA VAL A 65 7.97 23.42 -7.03
C VAL A 65 6.87 23.92 -7.97
N ARG A 66 7.07 25.09 -8.58
CA ARG A 66 6.11 25.75 -9.47
C ARG A 66 6.24 25.30 -10.92
N ARG A 67 7.33 24.61 -11.27
CA ARG A 67 7.62 24.19 -12.65
C ARG A 67 8.21 22.79 -12.65
N ILE A 68 7.34 21.80 -12.77
CA ILE A 68 7.76 20.42 -13.05
C ILE A 68 7.61 20.18 -14.56
N PRO A 69 8.64 19.68 -15.26
CA PRO A 69 8.51 19.34 -16.67
C PRO A 69 7.39 18.32 -16.91
N VAL A 70 6.58 18.54 -17.95
CA VAL A 70 5.58 17.56 -18.41
C VAL A 70 6.27 16.24 -18.75
N GLY A 71 5.66 15.13 -18.36
CA GLY A 71 6.23 13.79 -18.51
C GLY A 71 7.16 13.36 -17.38
N THR A 72 7.45 14.24 -16.41
CA THR A 72 8.20 13.84 -15.20
C THR A 72 7.41 12.79 -14.43
N VAL A 73 8.07 11.69 -14.04
CA VAL A 73 7.46 10.67 -13.18
C VAL A 73 7.79 10.99 -11.72
N LEU A 74 6.77 11.40 -10.97
CA LEU A 74 6.85 11.60 -9.54
C LEU A 74 6.57 10.29 -8.80
N ARG A 75 7.47 9.94 -7.87
CA ARG A 75 7.27 8.89 -6.88
C ARG A 75 6.49 9.47 -5.71
N ILE A 76 5.25 9.05 -5.54
CA ILE A 76 4.36 9.52 -4.48
C ILE A 76 4.07 8.36 -3.54
N PRO A 77 4.53 8.42 -2.28
CA PRO A 77 4.21 7.40 -1.30
C PRO A 77 2.70 7.21 -1.13
N ALA A 78 2.24 5.96 -1.15
CA ALA A 78 0.83 5.61 -0.98
C ALA A 78 0.30 6.08 0.38
N SER A 79 1.16 6.19 1.40
CA SER A 79 0.80 6.73 2.72
C SER A 79 0.30 8.18 2.65
N LEU A 80 0.62 8.93 1.59
CA LEU A 80 0.18 10.31 1.41
C LEU A 80 -1.14 10.40 0.66
N LEU A 81 -1.55 9.35 -0.06
CA LEU A 81 -2.68 9.39 -0.98
C LEU A 81 -4.02 9.24 -0.25
N ARG A 82 -5.03 9.99 -0.67
CA ARG A 82 -6.42 9.73 -0.27
C ARG A 82 -6.83 8.35 -0.79
N LYS A 83 -7.34 7.53 0.11
CA LYS A 83 -8.06 6.31 -0.27
C LYS A 83 -9.41 6.74 -0.83
N VAL A 84 -9.68 6.37 -2.06
CA VAL A 84 -11.02 6.51 -2.66
C VAL A 84 -11.68 5.14 -2.50
N PRO A 85 -12.66 4.97 -1.60
CA PRO A 85 -13.36 3.71 -1.45
C PRO A 85 -13.95 3.33 -2.80
N ARG A 86 -13.56 2.18 -3.32
CA ARG A 86 -14.21 1.63 -4.51
C ARG A 86 -15.38 0.78 -4.05
N GLU A 87 -16.54 1.06 -4.62
CA GLU A 87 -17.70 0.20 -4.47
C GLU A 87 -17.46 -1.08 -5.27
N ALA A 88 -17.64 -2.23 -4.63
CA ALA A 88 -17.84 -3.49 -5.31
C ALA A 88 -19.34 -3.82 -5.32
N ARG A 89 -19.78 -4.53 -6.36
CA ARG A 89 -21.14 -5.05 -6.45
C ARG A 89 -21.11 -6.55 -6.26
N VAL A 90 -22.03 -7.06 -5.45
CA VAL A 90 -22.25 -8.49 -5.32
C VAL A 90 -22.91 -9.00 -6.59
N VAL A 91 -22.17 -9.73 -7.41
CA VAL A 91 -22.67 -10.27 -8.70
C VAL A 91 -23.23 -11.68 -8.57
N PHE A 92 -22.84 -12.41 -7.53
CA PHE A 92 -23.29 -13.76 -7.25
C PHE A 92 -23.03 -14.08 -5.77
N LEU A 93 -23.93 -14.86 -5.16
CA LEU A 93 -23.82 -15.36 -3.80
C LEU A 93 -24.13 -16.86 -3.79
N SER A 94 -23.45 -17.61 -2.93
CA SER A 94 -23.73 -19.02 -2.66
C SER A 94 -23.75 -19.25 -1.17
N GLY A 95 -24.90 -19.69 -0.65
CA GLY A 95 -25.11 -19.82 0.80
C GLY A 95 -25.58 -18.52 1.44
N GLU A 96 -25.53 -18.48 2.77
CA GLU A 96 -25.80 -17.29 3.57
C GLU A 96 -24.49 -16.51 3.72
N VAL A 97 -24.48 -15.25 3.29
CA VAL A 97 -23.32 -14.35 3.41
C VAL A 97 -23.78 -13.11 4.13
N SER A 98 -22.99 -12.66 5.10
CA SER A 98 -23.20 -11.37 5.78
C SER A 98 -22.06 -10.40 5.52
N VAL A 99 -22.41 -9.12 5.57
CA VAL A 99 -21.49 -7.98 5.52
C VAL A 99 -21.62 -7.23 6.84
N ASP A 100 -20.56 -7.18 7.63
CA ASP A 100 -20.53 -6.55 8.96
C ASP A 100 -21.72 -6.99 9.85
N GLY A 101 -22.09 -8.28 9.80
CA GLY A 101 -23.23 -8.86 10.52
C GLY A 101 -24.62 -8.60 9.91
N GLY A 102 -24.73 -7.87 8.80
CA GLY A 102 -25.98 -7.69 8.04
C GLY A 102 -26.08 -8.65 6.86
N THR A 103 -27.27 -9.17 6.55
CA THR A 103 -27.47 -10.01 5.35
C THR A 103 -27.17 -9.20 4.07
N VAL A 104 -26.40 -9.78 3.15
CA VAL A 104 -26.13 -9.18 1.84
C VAL A 104 -26.78 -9.99 0.72
N GLY A 105 -27.34 -9.30 -0.27
CA GLY A 105 -27.97 -9.87 -1.45
C GLY A 105 -27.19 -9.61 -2.74
N VAL A 106 -27.53 -10.36 -3.79
CA VAL A 106 -27.02 -10.09 -5.14
C VAL A 106 -27.54 -8.73 -5.60
N GLY A 107 -26.65 -7.88 -6.09
CA GLY A 107 -26.93 -6.51 -6.50
C GLY A 107 -26.51 -5.46 -5.49
N ASP A 108 -26.28 -5.85 -4.23
CA ASP A 108 -25.88 -4.94 -3.17
C ASP A 108 -24.47 -4.39 -3.40
N ARG A 109 -24.26 -3.18 -2.87
CA ARG A 109 -22.97 -2.51 -2.86
C ARG A 109 -22.25 -2.83 -1.57
N VAL A 110 -21.00 -3.25 -1.69
CA VAL A 110 -20.07 -3.38 -0.58
C VAL A 110 -18.89 -2.45 -0.81
N THR A 111 -18.40 -1.81 0.24
CA THR A 111 -17.26 -0.88 0.17
C THR A 111 -16.01 -1.51 0.76
N GLU A 112 -14.84 -1.07 0.29
CA GLU A 112 -13.56 -1.45 0.90
C GLU A 112 -13.58 -1.24 2.43
N GLY A 113 -13.19 -2.27 3.19
CA GLY A 113 -13.17 -2.26 4.65
C GLY A 113 -14.32 -3.02 5.32
N MET A 114 -15.38 -3.35 4.58
CA MET A 114 -16.44 -4.24 5.05
C MET A 114 -15.96 -5.70 5.12
N GLN A 115 -16.33 -6.43 6.18
CA GLN A 115 -15.99 -7.84 6.34
C GLN A 115 -17.09 -8.72 5.76
N LEU A 116 -16.70 -9.67 4.90
CA LEU A 116 -17.57 -10.72 4.38
C LEU A 116 -17.45 -11.95 5.27
N GLU A 117 -18.60 -12.48 5.69
CA GLU A 117 -18.74 -13.60 6.61
C GLU A 117 -19.61 -14.70 6.00
#